data_AF-A0A9E3WD19-F1
#
_entry.id   AF-A0A9E3WD19-F1
#
_cell.length_a   1.000
_cell.length_b   1.000
_cell.length_c   1.000
_cell.angle_alpha   90.00
_cell.angle_beta   90.00
_cell.angle_gamma   90.00
#
_symmetry.space_group_name_H-M   'P 1'
#
loop_
_entity.id
_entity.type
_entity.pdbx_description
1 polymer ?
#
loop_
_entity_poly.entity_id
_entity_poly.type
_entity_poly.pdbx_seq_one_letter_code
_entity_poly.pdbx_strand_id
1 'polypeptide(L)'
;MERGQAMVTVIQIILNWFVTSLEALLRYNFGERYYTWGRIVMAWLALRVYIFASGFLFSAINNANSQMQDFSRPQPLEVDTGLIELYTLVFVVVALVHRGWIMKRNFEGRQWHSYSIGTSWIEALQPLDFLEGKTFTLPRLGEVTLTPGHWFYFRLFEPLFVVGIALFGLQLSLNPVFFVWLAVAGFAMLAKNNAIYFYHRSQLLDLIDARIEGEFLQEAAAPKSRPSAKPSGLPGIARPVGNRFVAAQSVASNNMQDTVAQILGGIASASPARVPRQSAPAQDIADTVADILNPASGEGDTQQKRAE
;
A
#
# COMPACT_ATOMS: atom_id res chain seq x y z
N MET A 1 -19.83 13.56 -1.96
CA MET A 1 -19.22 12.36 -2.58
C MET A 1 -20.16 11.91 -3.69
N GLU A 2 -19.74 12.03 -4.95
CA GLU A 2 -20.58 11.62 -6.08
C GLU A 2 -20.83 10.11 -6.01
N ARG A 3 -22.04 9.64 -6.35
CA ARG A 3 -22.44 8.22 -6.23
C ARG A 3 -21.43 7.26 -6.88
N GLY A 4 -20.74 7.70 -7.95
CA GLY A 4 -19.69 6.93 -8.61
C GLY A 4 -18.47 6.64 -7.73
N GLN A 5 -18.03 7.61 -6.90
CA GLN A 5 -16.86 7.42 -6.03
C GLN A 5 -17.13 6.37 -4.95
N ALA A 6 -18.33 6.38 -4.36
CA ALA A 6 -18.72 5.40 -3.34
C ALA A 6 -18.69 3.97 -3.90
N MET A 7 -19.22 3.76 -5.12
CA MET A 7 -19.21 2.46 -5.77
C MET A 7 -17.79 1.95 -6.05
N VAL A 8 -16.90 2.82 -6.55
CA VAL A 8 -15.49 2.46 -6.80
C VAL A 8 -14.79 2.06 -5.50
N THR A 9 -15.01 2.80 -4.41
CA THR A 9 -14.45 2.47 -3.09
C THR A 9 -14.94 1.11 -2.59
N VAL A 10 -16.23 0.81 -2.74
CA VAL A 10 -16.80 -0.48 -2.34
C VAL A 10 -16.19 -1.62 -3.15
N ILE A 11 -16.06 -1.48 -4.47
CA ILE A 11 -15.43 -2.48 -5.34
C ILE A 11 -13.99 -2.71 -4.90
N GLN A 12 -13.22 -1.66 -4.63
CA GLN A 12 -11.84 -1.78 -4.16
C GLN A 12 -11.74 -2.49 -2.80
N ILE A 13 -12.67 -2.23 -1.88
CA ILE A 13 -12.74 -2.93 -0.59
C ILE A 13 -12.96 -4.43 -0.81
N ILE A 14 -13.89 -4.81 -1.68
CA ILE A 14 -14.18 -6.21 -1.99
C ILE A 14 -12.98 -6.88 -2.66
N LEU A 15 -12.39 -6.26 -3.68
CA LEU A 15 -11.20 -6.77 -4.37
C LEU A 15 -10.04 -6.98 -3.39
N ASN A 16 -9.88 -6.10 -2.40
CA ASN A 16 -8.83 -6.23 -1.40
C ASN A 16 -8.97 -7.51 -0.56
N TRP A 17 -10.17 -8.06 -0.35
CA TRP A 17 -10.33 -9.29 0.42
C TRP A 17 -9.69 -10.50 -0.28
N PHE A 18 -9.91 -10.63 -1.58
CA PHE A 18 -9.30 -11.70 -2.39
C PHE A 18 -7.78 -11.53 -2.47
N VAL A 19 -7.35 -10.32 -2.80
CA VAL A 19 -5.94 -10.01 -3.11
C VAL A 19 -5.02 -10.17 -1.90
N THR A 20 -5.51 -9.90 -0.69
CA THR A 20 -4.68 -9.97 0.53
C THR A 20 -4.10 -11.36 0.77
N SER A 21 -4.86 -12.42 0.44
CA SER A 21 -4.39 -13.79 0.61
C SER A 21 -3.15 -14.08 -0.26
N LEU A 22 -3.15 -13.58 -1.50
CA LEU A 22 -2.03 -13.71 -2.41
C LEU A 22 -0.88 -12.76 -2.06
N GLU A 23 -1.17 -11.51 -1.71
CA GLU A 23 -0.13 -10.55 -1.38
C GLU A 23 0.74 -11.05 -0.23
N ALA A 24 0.14 -11.62 0.81
CA ALA A 24 0.86 -12.19 1.94
C ALA A 24 1.95 -13.19 1.50
N LEU A 25 1.69 -13.95 0.44
CA LEU A 25 2.59 -14.97 -0.09
C LEU A 25 3.59 -14.41 -1.11
N LEU A 26 3.16 -13.45 -1.94
CA LEU A 26 3.98 -12.89 -3.02
C LEU A 26 4.87 -11.73 -2.56
N ARG A 27 4.58 -11.12 -1.41
CA ARG A 27 5.25 -9.90 -0.96
C ARG A 27 5.72 -9.98 0.49
N TYR A 28 6.68 -9.13 0.81
CA TYR A 28 7.23 -8.92 2.15
C TYR A 28 7.30 -7.44 2.51
N ASN A 29 7.67 -7.10 3.74
CA ASN A 29 7.85 -5.71 4.20
C ASN A 29 6.61 -4.79 4.08
N PHE A 30 5.42 -5.31 4.42
CA PHE A 30 4.19 -4.51 4.44
C PHE A 30 4.24 -3.32 5.40
N GLY A 31 3.50 -2.27 5.06
CA GLY A 31 3.21 -1.15 5.95
C GLY A 31 2.17 -1.53 7.01
N GLU A 32 2.29 -0.96 8.22
CA GLU A 32 1.39 -1.26 9.34
C GLU A 32 -0.08 -0.95 9.03
N ARG A 33 -0.35 0.21 8.42
CA ARG A 33 -1.72 0.66 8.10
C ARG A 33 -2.29 -0.07 6.90
N TYR A 34 -1.44 -0.63 6.06
CA TYR A 34 -1.84 -1.41 4.90
C TYR A 34 -2.27 -2.84 5.29
N TYR A 35 -1.49 -3.47 6.18
CA TYR A 35 -1.65 -4.87 6.56
C TYR A 35 -2.23 -4.99 7.98
N THR A 36 -3.48 -4.52 8.13
CA THR A 36 -4.20 -4.49 9.41
C THR A 36 -4.84 -5.84 9.75
N TRP A 37 -5.14 -6.06 11.03
CA TRP A 37 -5.86 -7.27 11.48
C TRP A 37 -7.21 -7.45 10.79
N GLY A 38 -7.98 -6.36 10.63
CA GLY A 38 -9.27 -6.43 9.96
C GLY A 38 -9.15 -6.95 8.52
N ARG A 39 -8.09 -6.55 7.81
CA ARG A 39 -7.86 -7.01 6.44
C ARG A 39 -7.49 -8.48 6.35
N ILE A 40 -6.68 -8.98 7.30
CA ILE A 40 -6.33 -10.41 7.40
C ILE A 40 -7.59 -11.23 7.70
N VAL A 41 -8.40 -10.80 8.67
CA VAL A 41 -9.65 -11.48 9.06
C VAL A 41 -10.63 -11.51 7.89
N MET A 42 -10.82 -10.40 7.17
CA MET A 42 -11.73 -10.36 6.01
C MET A 42 -11.25 -11.23 4.86
N ALA A 43 -9.94 -11.32 4.61
CA ALA A 43 -9.38 -12.20 3.60
C ALA A 43 -9.57 -13.68 3.96
N TRP A 44 -9.35 -14.04 5.23
CA TRP A 44 -9.63 -15.37 5.75
C TRP A 44 -11.13 -15.71 5.66
N LEU A 45 -12.01 -14.77 6.01
CA LEU A 45 -13.45 -14.95 5.92
C LEU A 45 -13.90 -15.14 4.46
N ALA A 46 -13.38 -14.34 3.53
CA ALA A 46 -13.66 -14.47 2.10
C ALA A 46 -13.25 -15.85 1.56
N LEU A 47 -12.09 -16.37 1.98
CA LEU A 47 -11.65 -17.73 1.69
C LEU A 47 -12.63 -18.79 2.23
N ARG A 48 -13.07 -18.65 3.49
CA ARG A 48 -14.03 -19.59 4.10
C ARG A 48 -15.38 -19.58 3.40
N VAL A 49 -15.91 -18.40 3.09
CA VAL A 49 -17.15 -18.26 2.31
C VAL A 49 -16.99 -18.87 0.93
N TYR A 50 -15.85 -18.70 0.28
CA TYR A 50 -15.58 -19.31 -1.01
C TYR A 50 -15.54 -20.84 -0.95
N ILE A 51 -14.82 -21.43 0.01
CA ILE A 51 -14.77 -22.89 0.19
C ILE A 51 -16.19 -23.43 0.40
N PHE A 52 -16.96 -22.80 1.29
CA PHE A 52 -18.35 -23.18 1.55
C PHE A 52 -19.24 -23.06 0.30
N ALA A 53 -19.17 -21.92 -0.41
CA ALA A 53 -19.96 -21.68 -1.61
C ALA A 53 -19.58 -22.62 -2.75
N SER A 54 -18.31 -22.97 -2.90
CA SER A 54 -17.84 -23.92 -3.91
C SER A 54 -18.44 -25.31 -3.67
N GLY A 55 -18.40 -25.83 -2.44
CA GLY A 55 -19.04 -27.10 -2.09
C GLY A 55 -20.54 -27.12 -2.39
N PHE A 56 -21.25 -26.03 -2.06
CA PHE A 56 -22.67 -25.89 -2.39
C PHE A 56 -22.93 -25.88 -3.91
N LEU A 57 -22.14 -25.11 -4.67
CA LEU A 57 -22.28 -24.99 -6.12
C LEU A 57 -22.01 -26.32 -6.83
N PHE A 58 -20.93 -27.02 -6.46
CA PHE A 58 -20.62 -28.34 -7.02
C PHE A 58 -21.69 -29.38 -6.69
N SER A 59 -22.22 -29.37 -5.46
CA SER A 59 -23.35 -30.24 -5.09
C SER A 59 -24.59 -29.93 -5.91
N ALA A 60 -24.94 -28.66 -6.11
CA ALA A 60 -26.09 -28.25 -6.91
C ALA A 60 -25.95 -28.67 -8.39
N ILE A 61 -24.76 -28.49 -8.98
CA ILE A 61 -24.46 -28.91 -10.36
C ILE A 61 -24.56 -30.44 -10.48
N ASN A 62 -24.00 -31.20 -9.54
CA ASN A 62 -24.07 -32.65 -9.55
C ASN A 62 -25.52 -33.16 -9.43
N ASN A 63 -26.32 -32.54 -8.57
CA ASN A 63 -27.74 -32.87 -8.44
C ASN A 63 -28.51 -32.56 -9.73
N ALA A 64 -28.28 -31.41 -10.36
CA ALA A 64 -28.90 -31.06 -11.64
C ALA A 64 -28.52 -32.04 -12.77
N ASN A 65 -27.25 -32.45 -12.82
CA ASN A 65 -26.77 -33.40 -13.84
C ASN A 65 -27.31 -34.82 -13.60
N SER A 66 -27.46 -35.24 -12.34
CA SER A 66 -28.01 -36.56 -11.99
C SER A 66 -29.45 -36.77 -12.46
N GLN A 67 -30.24 -35.69 -12.60
CA GLN A 67 -31.58 -35.75 -13.18
C GLN A 67 -31.59 -35.94 -14.69
N MET A 68 -30.46 -35.71 -15.37
CA MET A 68 -30.33 -35.83 -16.83
C MET A 68 -29.57 -37.09 -17.28
N GLN A 69 -28.94 -37.84 -16.38
CA GLN A 69 -28.06 -38.97 -16.73
C GLN A 69 -28.62 -40.32 -16.31
N ASP A 70 -29.51 -40.87 -17.14
CA ASP A 70 -30.12 -42.18 -16.92
C ASP A 70 -29.39 -43.36 -17.61
N PHE A 71 -28.19 -43.21 -18.22
CA PHE A 71 -27.63 -44.35 -19.01
C PHE A 71 -26.13 -44.67 -18.98
N SER A 72 -25.24 -43.93 -18.32
CA SER A 72 -23.82 -44.35 -18.23
C SER A 72 -23.12 -43.70 -17.04
N ARG A 73 -23.07 -44.41 -15.91
CA ARG A 73 -22.59 -43.96 -14.58
C ARG A 73 -21.40 -42.98 -14.64
N PRO A 74 -21.64 -41.67 -14.42
CA PRO A 74 -20.57 -40.75 -14.07
C PRO A 74 -20.16 -41.03 -12.63
N GLN A 75 -18.87 -41.14 -12.37
CA GLN A 75 -18.39 -41.12 -11.00
C GLN A 75 -18.69 -39.75 -10.38
N PRO A 76 -19.11 -39.70 -9.10
CA PRO A 76 -19.28 -38.43 -8.41
C PRO A 76 -17.95 -37.67 -8.47
N LEU A 77 -17.99 -36.43 -8.94
CA LEU A 77 -16.82 -35.55 -8.92
C LEU A 77 -16.53 -35.23 -7.44
N GLU A 78 -15.62 -35.99 -6.83
CA GLU A 78 -15.15 -35.70 -5.49
C GLU A 78 -14.38 -34.38 -5.53
N VAL A 79 -14.94 -33.37 -4.87
CA VAL A 79 -14.28 -32.08 -4.72
C VAL A 79 -13.22 -32.26 -3.64
N ASP A 80 -11.99 -32.52 -4.05
CA ASP A 80 -10.86 -32.44 -3.15
C ASP A 80 -10.74 -30.99 -2.63
N THR A 81 -10.88 -30.77 -1.32
CA THR A 81 -10.67 -29.47 -0.68
C THR A 81 -9.31 -29.37 0.00
N GLY A 82 -8.48 -30.41 -0.06
CA GLY A 82 -7.22 -30.48 0.67
C GLY A 82 -6.25 -29.36 0.28
N LEU A 83 -6.12 -29.05 -1.01
CA LEU A 83 -5.18 -28.03 -1.47
C LEU A 83 -5.60 -26.61 -1.06
N ILE A 84 -6.89 -26.27 -1.12
CA ILE A 84 -7.39 -24.95 -0.70
C ILE A 84 -7.35 -24.77 0.83
N GLU A 85 -7.55 -25.84 1.59
CA GLU A 85 -7.38 -25.83 3.05
C GLU A 85 -5.90 -25.66 3.43
N LEU A 86 -4.99 -26.37 2.76
CA LEU A 86 -3.55 -26.17 2.94
C LEU A 86 -3.14 -24.73 2.59
N TYR A 87 -3.62 -24.20 1.46
CA TYR A 87 -3.38 -22.80 1.09
C TYR A 87 -3.87 -21.84 2.17
N THR A 88 -5.07 -22.06 2.72
CA THR A 88 -5.65 -21.24 3.78
C THR A 88 -4.78 -21.26 5.03
N LEU A 89 -4.30 -22.44 5.43
CA LEU A 89 -3.39 -22.59 6.56
C LEU A 89 -2.07 -21.83 6.33
N VAL A 90 -1.44 -22.02 5.16
CA VAL A 90 -0.19 -21.34 4.79
C VAL A 90 -0.39 -19.83 4.80
N PHE A 91 -1.49 -19.33 4.23
CA PHE A 91 -1.84 -17.91 4.27
C PHE A 91 -1.92 -17.38 5.70
N VAL A 92 -2.64 -18.04 6.60
CA VAL A 92 -2.79 -17.59 7.99
C VAL A 92 -1.44 -17.55 8.70
N VAL A 93 -0.63 -18.59 8.57
CA VAL A 93 0.71 -18.65 9.18
C VAL A 93 1.58 -17.51 8.66
N VAL A 94 1.65 -17.31 7.35
CA VAL A 94 2.46 -16.24 6.74
C VAL A 94 1.94 -14.85 7.15
N ALA A 95 0.62 -14.66 7.23
CA ALA A 95 0.03 -13.41 7.69
C ALA A 95 0.40 -13.06 9.14
N LEU A 96 0.41 -14.07 10.02
CA LEU A 96 0.85 -13.90 11.41
C LEU A 96 2.34 -13.57 11.51
N VAL A 97 3.18 -14.21 10.70
CA VAL A 97 4.62 -13.90 10.61
C VAL A 97 4.83 -12.44 10.19
N HIS A 98 4.15 -11.98 9.14
CA HIS A 98 4.21 -10.59 8.70
C HIS A 98 3.77 -9.60 9.80
N ARG A 99 2.70 -9.91 10.56
CA ARG A 99 2.31 -9.09 11.72
C ARG A 99 3.37 -9.08 12.80
N GLY A 100 3.99 -10.21 13.11
CA GLY A 100 5.10 -10.29 14.07
C GLY A 100 6.26 -9.40 13.65
N TRP A 101 6.63 -9.38 12.36
CA TRP A 101 7.68 -8.51 11.84
C TRP A 101 7.30 -7.02 11.86
N ILE A 102 6.04 -6.67 11.58
CA ILE A 102 5.56 -5.29 11.74
C ILE A 102 5.66 -4.86 13.20
N MET A 103 5.18 -5.69 14.14
CA MET A 103 5.24 -5.39 15.57
C MET A 103 6.67 -5.21 16.05
N LYS A 104 7.59 -6.11 15.66
CA LYS A 104 9.02 -5.98 15.99
C LYS A 104 9.61 -4.65 15.50
N ARG A 105 9.36 -4.27 14.24
CA ARG A 105 9.85 -2.99 13.69
C ARG A 105 9.28 -1.78 14.42
N ASN A 106 8.01 -1.84 14.82
CA ASN A 106 7.35 -0.78 15.58
C ASN A 106 7.96 -0.65 16.98
N PHE A 107 8.27 -1.76 17.66
CA PHE A 107 8.97 -1.73 18.94
C PHE A 107 10.39 -1.17 18.84
N GLU A 108 11.07 -1.40 17.72
CA GLU A 108 12.38 -0.82 17.43
C GLU A 108 12.32 0.68 17.06
N GLY A 109 11.12 1.26 16.98
CA GLY A 109 10.93 2.67 16.60
C GLY A 109 11.25 2.96 15.13
N ARG A 110 11.38 1.93 14.28
CA ARG A 110 11.69 2.09 12.87
C ARG A 110 10.44 2.54 12.11
N GLN A 111 10.42 3.78 11.66
CA GLN A 111 9.35 4.29 10.81
C GLN A 111 9.49 3.71 9.39
N TRP A 112 8.72 2.66 9.10
CA TRP A 112 8.62 2.10 7.75
C TRP A 112 7.33 2.58 7.08
N HIS A 113 7.41 2.96 5.80
CA HIS A 113 6.31 3.50 4.99
C HIS A 113 4.95 2.89 5.37
N SER A 114 4.15 3.64 6.13
CA SER A 114 2.99 3.07 6.83
C SER A 114 1.93 2.49 5.89
N TYR A 115 1.89 2.97 4.64
CA TYR A 115 0.98 2.55 3.58
C TYR A 115 1.63 1.67 2.51
N SER A 116 2.85 1.16 2.74
CA SER A 116 3.49 0.27 1.77
C SER A 116 2.69 -1.02 1.56
N ILE A 117 2.48 -1.36 0.30
CA ILE A 117 1.75 -2.53 -0.19
C ILE A 117 2.62 -3.80 -0.10
N GLY A 118 3.86 -3.66 0.35
CA GLY A 118 4.87 -4.70 0.37
C GLY A 118 5.74 -4.69 -0.88
N THR A 119 6.93 -5.25 -0.74
CA THR A 119 7.93 -5.46 -1.79
C THR A 119 7.75 -6.85 -2.38
N SER A 120 7.84 -6.99 -3.70
CA SER A 120 7.71 -8.27 -4.38
C SER A 120 8.86 -9.21 -4.01
N TRP A 121 8.57 -10.48 -3.70
CA TRP A 121 9.63 -11.49 -3.63
C TRP A 121 10.34 -11.67 -4.98
N ILE A 122 9.66 -11.40 -6.09
CA ILE A 122 10.24 -11.51 -7.44
C ILE A 122 11.34 -10.45 -7.62
N GLU A 123 11.14 -9.24 -7.07
CA GLU A 123 12.18 -8.21 -7.03
C GLU A 123 13.38 -8.65 -6.18
N ALA A 124 13.13 -9.35 -5.07
CA ALA A 124 14.21 -9.95 -4.27
C ALA A 124 14.93 -11.11 -4.97
N LEU A 125 14.36 -11.67 -6.05
CA LEU A 125 14.98 -12.70 -6.91
C LEU A 125 15.73 -12.10 -8.11
N GLN A 126 15.62 -10.78 -8.34
CA GLN A 126 16.46 -10.07 -9.30
C GLN A 126 17.98 -10.05 -9.00
N PRO A 127 18.51 -10.34 -7.79
CA PRO A 127 19.95 -10.49 -7.62
C PRO A 127 20.53 -11.69 -8.37
N LEU A 128 19.75 -12.52 -9.07
CA LEU A 128 20.29 -13.45 -10.06
C LEU A 128 20.95 -12.74 -11.26
N ASP A 129 20.65 -11.45 -11.50
CA ASP A 129 21.44 -10.60 -12.42
C ASP A 129 22.87 -10.32 -11.91
N PHE A 130 23.16 -10.60 -10.63
CA PHE A 130 24.50 -10.51 -10.04
C PHE A 130 25.43 -11.64 -10.52
N LEU A 131 24.89 -12.78 -10.97
CA LEU A 131 25.70 -13.92 -11.42
C LEU A 131 26.16 -13.83 -12.89
N GLU A 132 25.62 -12.91 -13.69
CA GLU A 132 25.98 -12.80 -15.11
C GLU A 132 26.47 -11.42 -15.58
N GLY A 133 26.45 -10.39 -14.71
CA GLY A 133 26.94 -9.05 -15.10
C GLY A 133 26.21 -8.44 -16.32
N LYS A 134 25.07 -9.02 -16.68
CA LYS A 134 24.21 -8.61 -17.79
C LYS A 134 22.83 -8.39 -17.21
N THR A 135 22.58 -7.18 -16.74
CA THR A 135 21.21 -6.69 -16.56
C THR A 135 20.41 -7.07 -17.81
N PHE A 136 19.29 -7.77 -17.64
CA PHE A 136 18.36 -8.08 -18.71
C PHE A 136 17.81 -6.76 -19.30
N THR A 137 18.58 -6.15 -20.21
CA THR A 137 18.15 -4.98 -20.95
C THR A 137 17.21 -5.48 -22.03
N LEU A 138 15.92 -5.18 -21.88
CA LEU A 138 14.95 -5.31 -22.97
C LEU A 138 15.53 -4.65 -24.25
N PRO A 139 15.19 -5.17 -25.44
CA PRO A 139 15.71 -4.64 -26.69
C PRO A 139 15.51 -3.11 -26.75
N ARG A 140 16.62 -2.40 -26.92
CA ARG A 140 16.64 -0.93 -26.95
C ARG A 140 15.78 -0.44 -28.11
N LEU A 141 14.62 0.15 -27.81
CA LEU A 141 13.90 1.02 -28.74
C LEU A 141 14.55 2.42 -28.69
N GLY A 142 15.68 2.59 -29.39
CA GLY A 142 16.42 3.85 -29.44
C GLY A 142 17.43 4.05 -28.29
N GLU A 143 17.61 5.29 -27.83
CA GLU A 143 18.56 5.66 -26.76
C GLU A 143 18.03 5.43 -25.33
N VAL A 144 16.74 5.11 -25.18
CA VAL A 144 16.13 4.88 -23.86
C VAL A 144 16.22 3.39 -23.51
N THR A 145 17.10 3.05 -22.56
CA THR A 145 17.06 1.73 -21.91
C THR A 145 15.80 1.63 -21.06
N LEU A 146 14.77 1.00 -21.61
CA LEU A 146 13.56 0.60 -20.87
C LEU A 146 13.93 -0.56 -19.94
N THR A 147 14.56 -0.28 -18.81
CA THR A 147 14.60 -1.26 -17.72
C THR A 147 13.17 -1.40 -17.21
N PRO A 148 12.59 -2.61 -17.16
CA PRO A 148 11.25 -2.78 -16.63
C PRO A 148 11.26 -2.26 -15.19
N GLY A 149 10.60 -1.12 -14.98
CA GLY A 149 10.58 -0.48 -13.67
C GLY A 149 9.87 -1.35 -12.65
N HIS A 150 10.08 -1.08 -11.36
CA HIS A 150 9.37 -1.72 -10.25
C HIS A 150 7.85 -1.84 -10.50
N TRP A 151 7.24 -0.81 -11.11
CA TRP A 151 5.83 -0.80 -11.49
C TRP A 151 5.42 -1.86 -12.51
N PHE A 152 6.29 -2.27 -13.43
CA PHE A 152 5.98 -3.33 -14.40
C PHE A 152 5.78 -4.68 -13.68
N TYR A 153 6.69 -5.02 -12.76
CA TYR A 153 6.61 -6.26 -11.99
C TYR A 153 5.36 -6.29 -11.11
N PHE A 154 5.16 -5.21 -10.36
CA PHE A 154 4.02 -5.05 -9.48
C PHE A 154 2.69 -5.05 -10.24
N ARG A 155 2.58 -4.29 -11.34
CA ARG A 155 1.31 -4.06 -12.04
C ARG A 155 0.92 -5.22 -12.94
N LEU A 156 1.88 -5.81 -13.63
CA LEU A 156 1.62 -6.74 -14.73
C LEU A 156 2.18 -8.12 -14.43
N PHE A 157 3.47 -8.23 -14.10
CA PHE A 157 4.12 -9.54 -14.00
C PHE A 157 3.55 -10.40 -12.88
N GLU A 158 3.47 -9.90 -11.64
CA GLU A 158 2.93 -10.63 -10.50
C GLU A 158 1.52 -11.18 -10.75
N PRO A 159 0.50 -10.37 -11.09
CA PRO A 159 -0.83 -10.88 -11.28
C PRO A 159 -0.94 -11.79 -12.51
N LEU A 160 -0.25 -11.50 -13.61
CA LEU A 160 -0.27 -12.37 -14.79
C LEU A 160 0.41 -13.72 -14.51
N PHE A 161 1.48 -13.72 -13.72
CA PHE A 161 2.14 -14.95 -13.29
C PHE A 161 1.19 -15.83 -12.48
N VAL A 162 0.47 -15.23 -11.53
CA VAL A 162 -0.55 -15.94 -10.72
C VAL A 162 -1.67 -16.48 -11.59
N VAL A 163 -2.22 -15.67 -12.52
CA VAL A 163 -3.26 -16.10 -13.45
C VAL A 163 -2.74 -17.21 -14.37
N GLY A 164 -1.49 -17.13 -14.84
CA GLY A 164 -0.85 -18.16 -15.64
C GLY A 164 -0.75 -19.50 -14.91
N ILE A 165 -0.29 -19.49 -13.65
CA ILE A 165 -0.28 -20.69 -12.80
C ILE A 165 -1.70 -21.23 -12.61
N ALA A 166 -2.66 -20.35 -12.40
CA ALA A 166 -4.06 -20.74 -12.21
C ALA A 166 -4.63 -21.46 -13.43
N LEU A 167 -4.50 -20.86 -14.62
CA LEU A 167 -4.99 -21.44 -15.86
C LEU A 167 -4.25 -22.74 -16.21
N PHE A 168 -2.94 -22.79 -15.97
CA PHE A 168 -2.16 -24.00 -16.17
C PHE A 168 -2.60 -25.14 -15.24
N GLY A 169 -2.84 -24.85 -13.95
CA GLY A 169 -3.34 -25.82 -12.99
C GLY A 169 -4.75 -26.34 -13.34
N LEU A 170 -5.64 -25.45 -13.81
CA LEU A 170 -6.95 -25.84 -14.32
C LEU A 170 -6.85 -26.74 -15.56
N GLN A 171 -5.95 -26.42 -16.49
CA GLN A 171 -5.74 -27.22 -17.70
C GLN A 171 -5.24 -28.64 -17.36
N LEU A 172 -4.41 -28.78 -16.34
CA LEU A 172 -3.94 -30.07 -15.84
C LEU A 172 -4.98 -30.83 -15.01
N SER A 173 -6.21 -30.30 -14.87
CA SER A 173 -7.27 -30.88 -14.05
C SER A 173 -6.84 -31.16 -12.61
N LEU A 174 -5.92 -30.34 -12.09
CA LEU A 174 -5.61 -30.33 -10.66
C LEU A 174 -6.80 -29.75 -9.90
N ASN A 175 -6.69 -29.66 -8.57
CA ASN A 175 -7.73 -29.18 -7.66
C ASN A 175 -8.45 -27.90 -8.18
N PRO A 176 -9.66 -28.02 -8.78
CA PRO A 176 -10.25 -26.93 -9.54
C PRO A 176 -10.72 -25.79 -8.63
N VAL A 177 -11.14 -26.11 -7.39
CA VAL A 177 -11.52 -25.12 -6.38
C VAL A 177 -10.34 -24.21 -6.05
N PHE A 178 -9.16 -24.78 -5.79
CA PHE A 178 -7.98 -23.99 -5.51
C PHE A 178 -7.59 -23.08 -6.69
N PHE A 179 -7.52 -23.62 -7.91
CA PHE A 179 -7.04 -22.86 -9.05
C PHE A 179 -8.07 -21.83 -9.56
N VAL A 180 -9.38 -22.05 -9.39
CA VAL A 180 -10.39 -21.00 -9.64
C VAL A 180 -10.22 -19.85 -8.66
N TRP A 181 -10.01 -20.13 -7.36
CA TRP A 181 -9.70 -19.07 -6.39
C TRP A 181 -8.46 -18.27 -6.80
N LEU A 182 -7.39 -18.98 -7.17
CA LEU A 182 -6.12 -18.39 -7.60
C LEU A 182 -6.32 -17.46 -8.82
N ALA A 183 -7.11 -17.90 -9.81
CA ALA A 183 -7.43 -17.09 -10.99
C ALA A 183 -8.19 -15.81 -10.61
N VAL A 184 -9.26 -15.94 -9.82
CA VAL A 184 -10.09 -14.81 -9.37
C VAL A 184 -9.25 -13.81 -8.57
N ALA A 185 -8.44 -14.29 -7.63
CA ALA A 185 -7.58 -13.44 -6.83
C ALA A 185 -6.46 -12.79 -7.67
N GLY A 186 -5.92 -13.49 -8.67
CA GLY A 186 -4.96 -12.94 -9.63
C GLY A 186 -5.54 -11.82 -10.50
N PHE A 187 -6.75 -11.99 -11.04
CA PHE A 187 -7.46 -10.93 -11.76
C PHE A 187 -7.81 -9.74 -10.85
N ALA A 188 -8.25 -10.01 -9.62
CA ALA A 188 -8.51 -8.97 -8.64
C ALA A 188 -7.24 -8.17 -8.34
N MET A 189 -6.08 -8.85 -8.25
CA MET A 189 -4.78 -8.21 -8.04
C MET A 189 -4.39 -7.36 -9.24
N LEU A 190 -4.62 -7.84 -10.47
CA LEU A 190 -4.40 -7.06 -11.69
C LEU A 190 -5.21 -5.77 -11.67
N ALA A 191 -6.51 -5.86 -11.42
CA ALA A 191 -7.41 -4.69 -11.39
C ALA A 191 -6.98 -3.69 -10.32
N LYS A 192 -6.70 -4.18 -9.11
CA LYS A 192 -6.23 -3.35 -7.98
C LYS A 192 -4.90 -2.67 -8.29
N ASN A 193 -3.89 -3.41 -8.77
CA ASN A 193 -2.57 -2.84 -9.02
C ASN A 193 -2.61 -1.81 -10.16
N ASN A 194 -3.48 -2.01 -11.16
CA ASN A 194 -3.76 -1.00 -12.18
C ASN A 194 -4.39 0.27 -11.58
N ALA A 195 -5.41 0.13 -10.73
CA ALA A 195 -6.06 1.28 -10.08
C ALA A 195 -5.07 2.10 -9.23
N ILE A 196 -4.22 1.41 -8.46
CA ILE A 196 -3.19 2.04 -7.62
C ILE A 196 -2.16 2.76 -8.49
N TYR A 197 -1.70 2.14 -9.58
CA TYR A 197 -0.78 2.77 -10.51
C TYR A 197 -1.37 4.06 -11.11
N PHE A 198 -2.62 4.02 -11.58
CA PHE A 198 -3.26 5.21 -12.14
C PHE A 198 -3.43 6.33 -11.12
N TYR A 199 -3.79 5.98 -9.88
CA TYR A 199 -3.87 6.94 -8.78
C TYR A 199 -2.51 7.61 -8.51
N HIS A 200 -1.45 6.82 -8.34
CA HIS A 200 -0.11 7.36 -8.13
C HIS A 200 0.38 8.21 -9.29
N ARG A 201 0.12 7.78 -10.53
CA ARG A 201 0.47 8.55 -11.73
C ARG A 201 -0.26 9.89 -11.76
N SER A 202 -1.54 9.93 -11.42
CA SER A 202 -2.31 11.18 -11.37
C SER A 202 -1.71 12.14 -10.35
N GLN A 203 -1.47 11.67 -9.12
CA GLN A 203 -0.87 12.51 -8.07
C GLN A 203 0.50 13.05 -8.46
N LEU A 204 1.32 12.23 -9.12
CA LEU A 204 2.64 12.65 -9.57
C LEU A 204 2.55 13.72 -10.66
N LEU A 205 1.59 13.62 -11.58
CA LEU A 205 1.35 14.65 -12.59
C LEU A 205 0.86 15.94 -11.94
N ASP A 206 -0.08 15.88 -11.00
CA ASP A 206 -0.58 17.05 -10.29
C ASP A 206 0.54 17.78 -9.54
N LEU A 207 1.48 17.04 -8.93
CA LEU A 207 2.66 17.62 -8.27
C LEU A 207 3.65 18.25 -9.25
N ILE A 208 3.84 17.65 -10.42
CA ILE A 208 4.69 18.21 -11.48
C ILE A 208 4.08 19.51 -11.99
N ASP A 209 2.78 19.53 -12.26
CA ASP A 209 2.08 20.70 -12.77
C ASP A 209 2.10 21.84 -11.74
N ALA A 210 1.82 21.55 -10.46
CA ALA A 210 1.92 22.53 -9.38
C ALA A 210 3.34 23.12 -9.23
N ARG A 211 4.38 22.30 -9.46
CA ARG A 211 5.77 22.78 -9.45
C ARG A 211 6.05 23.71 -10.64
N ILE A 212 5.61 23.34 -11.84
CA ILE A 212 5.78 24.15 -13.05
C ILE A 212 5.07 25.51 -12.88
N GLU A 213 3.83 25.51 -12.39
CA GLU A 213 3.09 26.74 -12.08
C GLU A 213 3.80 27.59 -11.02
N GLY A 214 4.34 26.97 -9.98
CA GLY A 214 5.13 27.64 -8.96
C GLY A 214 6.39 28.32 -9.53
N GLU A 215 7.10 27.64 -10.44
CA GLU A 215 8.27 28.20 -11.14
C GLU A 215 7.88 29.41 -12.01
N PHE A 216 6.76 29.33 -12.74
CA PHE A 216 6.23 30.46 -13.53
C PHE A 216 5.80 31.65 -12.66
N LEU A 217 5.14 31.42 -11.53
CA LEU A 217 4.75 32.48 -10.59
C LEU A 217 5.96 33.14 -9.94
N GLN A 218 7.00 32.38 -9.62
CA GLN A 218 8.26 32.92 -9.11
C GLN A 218 8.96 33.79 -10.16
N GLU A 219 8.98 33.38 -11.43
CA GLU A 219 9.54 34.19 -12.53
C GLU A 219 8.73 35.48 -12.75
N ALA A 220 7.40 35.42 -12.63
CA ALA A 220 6.53 36.58 -12.75
C ALA A 220 6.63 37.55 -11.56
N ALA A 221 6.85 37.03 -10.35
CA ALA A 221 6.96 37.79 -9.11
C ALA A 221 8.36 38.35 -8.86
N ALA A 222 9.40 37.77 -9.49
CA ALA A 222 10.75 38.30 -9.42
C ALA A 222 10.72 39.78 -9.86
N PRO A 223 11.07 40.72 -8.96
CA PRO A 223 11.00 42.14 -9.28
C PRO A 223 11.85 42.35 -10.52
N LYS A 224 11.24 42.85 -11.62
CA LYS A 224 11.89 43.15 -12.91
C LYS A 224 13.22 43.87 -12.66
N SER A 225 14.31 43.12 -12.47
CA SER A 225 15.63 43.70 -12.32
C SER A 225 16.12 44.02 -13.72
N ARG A 226 15.65 45.20 -14.15
CA ARG A 226 16.00 46.01 -15.31
C ARG A 226 15.46 45.55 -16.68
N PRO A 227 14.89 46.50 -17.44
CA PRO A 227 14.72 46.30 -18.87
C PRO A 227 16.12 46.18 -19.49
N SER A 228 16.56 44.97 -19.85
CA SER A 228 17.62 44.88 -20.84
C SER A 228 17.02 45.39 -22.15
N ALA A 229 17.51 46.56 -22.55
CA ALA A 229 17.48 47.15 -23.89
C ALA A 229 16.61 46.43 -24.94
N LYS A 230 15.64 47.17 -25.47
CA LYS A 230 14.91 46.96 -26.74
C LYS A 230 15.44 45.78 -27.58
N PRO A 231 14.70 44.67 -27.74
CA PRO A 231 14.92 43.78 -28.86
C PRO A 231 14.40 44.48 -30.13
N SER A 232 15.28 45.18 -30.84
CA SER A 232 15.01 45.59 -32.21
C SER A 232 14.98 44.33 -33.07
N GLY A 233 13.78 43.88 -33.40
CA GLY A 233 13.45 43.06 -34.57
C GLY A 233 14.16 41.71 -34.68
N LEU A 234 13.45 40.64 -34.32
CA LEU A 234 13.30 39.46 -35.18
C LEU A 234 12.20 38.56 -34.58
N PRO A 235 11.12 38.27 -35.35
CA PRO A 235 10.08 37.36 -34.91
C PRO A 235 10.53 35.91 -35.13
N GLY A 236 10.29 35.05 -34.14
CA GLY A 236 10.16 33.61 -34.35
C GLY A 236 11.46 32.80 -34.38
N ILE A 237 12.11 32.63 -33.24
CA ILE A 237 12.85 31.38 -32.98
C ILE A 237 12.46 30.92 -31.58
N ALA A 238 11.55 29.96 -31.52
CA ALA A 238 11.28 29.19 -30.30
C ALA A 238 12.62 28.61 -29.83
N ARG A 239 13.10 29.06 -28.67
CA ARG A 239 14.30 28.48 -28.06
C ARG A 239 14.02 26.99 -27.84
N PRO A 240 14.90 26.07 -28.27
CA PRO A 240 14.70 24.65 -28.06
C PRO A 240 14.73 24.36 -26.56
N VAL A 241 13.53 24.17 -26.00
CA VAL A 241 13.30 23.77 -24.60
C VAL A 241 13.85 22.36 -24.31
N GLY A 242 14.22 21.61 -25.36
CA GLY A 242 14.62 20.20 -25.29
C GLY A 242 15.78 19.90 -24.35
N ASN A 243 16.87 20.68 -24.34
CA ASN A 243 18.05 20.30 -23.56
C ASN A 243 17.95 20.65 -22.07
N ARG A 244 17.13 21.64 -21.70
CA ARG A 244 16.88 21.94 -20.28
C ARG A 244 15.87 20.99 -19.66
N PHE A 245 14.91 20.47 -20.42
CA PHE A 245 13.98 19.45 -19.92
C PHE A 245 14.67 18.10 -19.66
N VAL A 246 15.58 17.66 -20.52
CA VAL A 246 16.30 16.37 -20.28
C VAL A 246 17.24 16.47 -19.08
N ALA A 247 17.94 17.60 -18.92
CA ALA A 247 18.77 17.84 -17.73
C ALA A 247 17.93 18.07 -16.46
N ALA A 248 16.79 18.78 -16.55
CA ALA A 248 15.89 18.97 -15.42
C ALA A 248 15.16 17.68 -15.05
N GLN A 249 14.87 16.79 -15.99
CA GLN A 249 14.21 15.51 -15.73
C GLN A 249 15.17 14.48 -15.13
N SER A 250 16.44 14.45 -15.56
CA SER A 250 17.48 13.60 -14.93
C SER A 250 17.93 14.14 -13.57
N VAL A 251 18.01 15.47 -13.41
CA VAL A 251 18.25 16.11 -12.11
C VAL A 251 17.02 16.00 -11.21
N ALA A 252 15.79 16.05 -11.73
CA ALA A 252 14.58 15.85 -10.94
C ALA A 252 14.37 14.39 -10.56
N SER A 253 14.78 13.39 -11.35
CA SER A 253 14.70 11.99 -10.93
C SER A 253 15.71 11.67 -9.82
N ASN A 254 16.93 12.19 -9.92
CA ASN A 254 17.98 11.99 -8.91
C ASN A 254 17.70 12.84 -7.65
N ASN A 255 17.35 14.11 -7.82
CA ASN A 255 16.96 14.96 -6.70
C ASN A 255 15.59 14.61 -6.13
N MET A 256 14.66 13.91 -6.82
CA MET A 256 13.45 13.42 -6.16
C MET A 256 13.77 12.28 -5.20
N GLN A 257 14.71 11.39 -5.51
CA GLN A 257 15.14 10.38 -4.55
C GLN A 257 15.80 11.04 -3.33
N ASP A 258 16.63 12.07 -3.56
CA ASP A 258 17.27 12.81 -2.47
C ASP A 258 16.33 13.74 -1.71
N THR A 259 15.35 14.37 -2.37
CA THR A 259 14.34 15.24 -1.76
C THR A 259 13.27 14.42 -1.04
N VAL A 260 12.89 13.26 -1.56
CA VAL A 260 12.03 12.31 -0.83
C VAL A 260 12.81 11.74 0.36
N ALA A 261 14.09 11.42 0.23
CA ALA A 261 14.94 11.03 1.36
C ALA A 261 15.18 12.18 2.37
N GLN A 262 15.29 13.43 1.95
CA GLN A 262 15.41 14.61 2.82
C GLN A 262 14.08 14.98 3.48
N ILE A 263 12.96 14.86 2.80
CA ILE A 263 11.63 15.11 3.39
C ILE A 263 11.31 13.98 4.37
N LEU A 264 11.59 12.72 4.03
CA LEU A 264 11.42 11.60 4.96
C LEU A 264 12.43 11.62 6.12
N GLY A 265 13.68 12.02 5.88
CA GLY A 265 14.72 12.22 6.90
C GLY A 265 14.52 13.48 7.75
N GLY A 266 13.90 14.52 7.19
CA GLY A 266 13.48 15.74 7.88
C GLY A 266 12.25 15.52 8.75
N ILE A 267 11.33 14.65 8.33
CA ILE A 267 10.19 14.20 9.15
C ILE A 267 10.66 13.24 10.26
N ALA A 268 11.69 12.43 10.02
CA ALA A 268 12.31 11.59 11.05
C ALA A 268 13.15 12.38 12.07
N SER A 269 13.72 13.53 11.68
CA SER A 269 14.46 14.44 12.57
C SER A 269 13.61 15.52 13.23
N ALA A 270 12.41 15.80 12.70
CA ALA A 270 11.33 16.49 13.40
C ALA A 270 10.64 15.53 14.39
N SER A 271 11.44 14.96 15.30
CA SER A 271 10.91 14.36 16.52
C SER A 271 10.21 15.48 17.30
N PRO A 272 8.92 15.34 17.69
CA PRO A 272 8.32 16.31 18.59
C PRO A 272 9.20 16.35 19.83
N ALA A 273 9.68 17.55 20.18
CA ALA A 273 10.45 17.77 21.40
C ALA A 273 9.81 16.96 22.52
N ARG A 274 10.57 15.97 22.99
CA ARG A 274 10.20 15.07 24.07
C ARG A 274 9.86 15.97 25.25
N VAL A 275 8.57 16.21 25.49
CA VAL A 275 8.12 16.79 26.76
C VAL A 275 8.71 15.87 27.82
N PRO A 276 9.59 16.38 28.70
CA PRO A 276 10.16 15.54 29.74
C PRO A 276 8.98 15.02 30.55
N ARG A 277 8.84 13.69 30.56
CA ARG A 277 7.95 12.99 31.47
C ARG A 277 8.51 13.25 32.86
N GLN A 278 8.08 14.34 33.50
CA GLN A 278 8.26 14.55 34.92
C GLN A 278 7.63 13.33 35.59
N SER A 279 8.49 12.47 36.13
CA SER A 279 8.10 11.48 37.11
C SER A 279 7.72 12.27 38.36
N ALA A 280 6.43 12.52 38.53
CA ALA A 280 5.91 12.94 39.81
C ALA A 280 6.14 11.80 40.82
N PRO A 281 6.68 12.07 42.02
CA PRO A 281 6.79 11.08 43.08
C PRO A 281 5.39 10.71 43.58
N ALA A 282 5.15 9.42 43.75
CA ALA A 282 3.87 8.81 44.12
C ALA A 282 3.47 9.03 45.60
N GLN A 283 3.61 10.25 46.12
CA GLN A 283 3.26 10.58 47.51
C GLN A 283 2.18 11.66 47.69
N ASP A 284 1.79 12.39 46.63
CA ASP A 284 0.94 13.59 46.78
C ASP A 284 -0.58 13.35 46.58
N ILE A 285 -0.99 12.12 46.26
CA ILE A 285 -2.42 11.79 46.03
C ILE A 285 -3.11 11.35 47.34
N ALA A 286 -2.36 10.91 48.35
CA ALA A 286 -2.94 10.54 49.65
C ALA A 286 -3.33 11.78 50.48
N ASP A 287 -2.55 12.86 50.40
CA ASP A 287 -2.78 14.08 51.19
C ASP A 287 -3.90 14.94 50.57
N THR A 288 -4.02 14.98 49.24
CA THR A 288 -5.10 15.71 48.55
C THR A 288 -6.49 15.07 48.77
N VAL A 289 -6.56 13.76 49.05
CA VAL A 289 -7.83 13.06 49.33
C VAL A 289 -8.26 13.23 50.80
N ALA A 290 -7.31 13.48 51.71
CA ALA A 290 -7.62 13.77 53.12
C ALA A 290 -8.24 15.17 53.32
N ASP A 291 -7.81 16.17 52.54
CA ASP A 291 -8.33 17.53 52.61
C ASP A 291 -9.75 17.70 52.02
N ILE A 292 -10.15 16.81 51.10
CA ILE A 292 -11.49 16.84 50.49
C ILE A 292 -12.55 16.18 51.39
N LEU A 293 -12.14 15.28 52.30
CA LEU A 293 -13.06 14.48 53.10
C LEU A 293 -13.44 15.10 54.46
N ASN A 294 -12.96 16.31 54.81
CA ASN A 294 -13.31 16.93 56.09
C ASN A 294 -13.47 18.48 56.02
N PRO A 295 -14.55 18.99 55.42
CA PRO A 295 -14.83 20.43 55.38
C PRO A 295 -15.58 20.86 56.65
N ALA A 296 -14.92 20.80 57.81
CA ALA A 296 -15.51 21.28 59.07
C ALA A 296 -14.44 21.78 60.05
N SER A 297 -13.84 22.93 59.76
CA SER A 297 -13.49 23.92 60.80
C SER A 297 -13.23 25.26 60.13
N GLY A 298 -14.18 26.18 60.31
CA GLY A 298 -14.18 27.49 59.69
C GLY A 298 -13.09 28.41 60.24
N GLU A 299 -12.68 29.29 59.34
CA GLU A 299 -11.96 30.53 59.58
C GLU A 299 -12.66 31.36 60.68
N GLY A 300 -11.90 31.68 61.72
CA GLY A 300 -12.21 32.73 62.68
C GLY A 300 -11.50 34.02 62.29
N ASP A 301 -12.30 35.01 61.94
CA ASP A 301 -11.98 36.41 61.67
C ASP A 301 -10.81 36.99 62.49
N THR A 302 -9.89 37.67 61.81
CA THR A 302 -8.99 38.65 62.43
C THR A 302 -9.11 39.99 61.71
N GLN A 303 -10.13 40.78 62.07
CA GLN A 303 -10.14 42.23 61.88
C GLN A 303 -10.73 42.93 63.12
N GLN A 304 -9.86 43.33 64.06
CA GLN A 304 -10.14 44.50 64.90
C GLN A 304 -8.86 45.00 65.59
N LYS A 305 -8.25 46.07 65.04
CA LYS A 305 -7.43 47.00 65.82
C LYS A 305 -7.30 48.36 65.10
N ARG A 306 -8.33 49.18 65.27
CA ARG A 306 -8.29 50.65 65.22
C ARG A 306 -9.35 51.18 66.17
N ALA A 307 -8.91 51.61 67.34
CA ALA A 307 -9.41 52.70 68.18
C ALA A 307 -9.08 52.39 69.65
N GLU A 308 -8.39 53.34 70.28
CA GLU A 308 -8.01 53.46 71.71
C GLU A 308 -6.81 52.62 72.20
#